data_AF-A0A1V4THG5-F1
#
_entry.id   AF-A0A1V4THG5-F1
#
_cell.length_a   1.000
_cell.length_b   1.000
_cell.length_c   1.000
_cell.angle_alpha   90.00
_cell.angle_beta   90.00
_cell.angle_gamma   90.00
#
_symmetry.space_group_name_H-M   'P 1'
#
loop_
_entity.id
_entity.type
_entity.pdbx_description
1 polymer ?
#
loop_
_entity_poly.entity_id
_entity_poly.type
_entity_poly.pdbx_seq_one_letter_code
_entity_poly.pdbx_strand_id
1 'polypeptide(L)'
;MVEIKWTTVRRGLLLSLLLWLILREVAGDVGGILGFVIATMVVGYRADEGYIGGAMHGSLVGAVGGIVGGLIILILYLIGLGDIAKQLWPVTGVIEAIIAIVLYAIVGAIGGTIGSAIKKLR
;
A
#
# COMPACT_ATOMS: atom_id res chain seq x y z
N MET A 1 -14.65 5.49 -18.36
CA MET A 1 -14.01 6.13 -17.20
C MET A 1 -14.25 5.20 -16.02
N VAL A 2 -13.22 4.84 -15.26
CA VAL A 2 -13.36 3.93 -14.10
C VAL A 2 -13.98 4.71 -12.95
N GLU A 3 -14.98 4.12 -12.29
CA GLU A 3 -15.62 4.75 -11.13
C GLU A 3 -14.80 4.41 -9.88
N ILE A 4 -14.50 5.40 -9.03
CA ILE A 4 -13.71 5.17 -7.82
C ILE A 4 -14.62 4.89 -6.63
N LYS A 5 -14.66 3.63 -6.21
CA LYS A 5 -15.30 3.16 -4.98
C LYS A 5 -14.46 3.52 -3.76
N TRP A 6 -14.59 4.76 -3.30
CA TRP A 6 -13.87 5.31 -2.16
C TRP A 6 -14.02 4.50 -0.86
N THR A 7 -15.15 3.82 -0.67
CA THR A 7 -15.37 2.93 0.49
C THR A 7 -14.40 1.74 0.48
N THR A 8 -14.14 1.17 -0.71
CA THR A 8 -13.17 0.09 -0.90
C THR A 8 -11.74 0.59 -0.71
N VAL A 9 -11.40 1.77 -1.26
CA VAL A 9 -10.07 2.39 -1.09
C VAL A 9 -9.76 2.66 0.39
N ARG A 10 -10.67 3.28 1.13
CA ARG A 10 -10.48 3.58 2.57
C ARG A 10 -10.26 2.33 3.41
N ARG A 11 -11.07 1.28 3.19
CA ARG A 11 -10.90 -0.01 3.87
C ARG A 11 -9.59 -0.69 3.46
N GLY A 12 -9.21 -0.55 2.20
CA GLY A 12 -7.94 -1.01 1.65
C GLY A 12 -6.73 -0.37 2.30
N LEU A 13 -6.76 0.95 2.48
CA LEU A 13 -5.70 1.72 3.14
C LEU A 13 -5.51 1.29 4.60
N LEU A 14 -6.60 1.11 5.35
CA LEU A 14 -6.52 0.61 6.72
C LEU A 14 -5.94 -0.81 6.75
N LEU A 15 -6.40 -1.68 5.85
CA LEU A 15 -5.90 -3.05 5.74
C LEU A 15 -4.42 -3.08 5.34
N SER A 16 -3.97 -2.22 4.43
CA SER A 16 -2.58 -2.19 3.98
C SER A 16 -1.65 -1.76 5.09
N LEU A 17 -2.03 -0.74 5.89
CA LEU A 17 -1.24 -0.31 7.04
C LEU A 17 -1.15 -1.39 8.13
N LEU A 18 -2.28 -2.05 8.44
CA LEU A 18 -2.32 -3.13 9.44
C LEU A 18 -1.50 -4.34 9.00
N LEU A 19 -1.71 -4.83 7.77
CA LEU A 19 -0.98 -5.98 7.25
C LEU A 19 0.50 -5.66 7.06
N TRP A 20 0.83 -4.45 6.60
CA TRP A 20 2.22 -4.01 6.49
C TRP A 20 2.93 -4.09 7.84
N LEU A 21 2.32 -3.53 8.90
CA LEU A 21 2.92 -3.55 10.23
C LEU A 21 3.08 -4.98 10.75
N ILE A 22 2.01 -5.78 10.73
CA ILE A 22 2.01 -7.15 11.28
C ILE A 22 3.01 -8.04 10.53
N LEU A 23 2.99 -8.04 9.20
CA LEU A 23 3.86 -8.91 8.42
C LEU A 23 5.31 -8.42 8.44
N ARG A 24 5.54 -7.11 8.58
CA ARG A 24 6.89 -6.57 8.76
C ARG A 24 7.54 -7.10 10.03
N GLU A 25 6.83 -7.13 11.15
CA GLU A 25 7.37 -7.67 12.41
C GLU A 25 7.76 -9.15 12.28
N VAL A 26 7.09 -9.90 11.40
CA VAL A 26 7.35 -11.33 11.20
C VAL A 26 8.46 -11.60 10.18
N ALA A 27 8.50 -10.85 9.08
CA ALA A 27 9.33 -11.15 7.90
C ALA A 27 10.11 -9.94 7.35
N GLY A 28 10.27 -8.88 8.14
CA GLY A 28 11.00 -7.67 7.78
C GLY A 28 10.38 -6.92 6.58
N ASP A 29 11.21 -6.27 5.77
CA ASP A 29 10.76 -5.49 4.62
C ASP A 29 9.92 -6.31 3.63
N VAL A 30 10.30 -7.58 3.41
CA VAL A 30 9.57 -8.50 2.53
C VAL A 30 8.16 -8.73 3.04
N GLY A 31 7.99 -8.93 4.36
CA GLY A 31 6.69 -9.04 4.99
C GLY A 31 5.82 -7.81 4.79
N GLY A 32 6.40 -6.62 4.96
CA GLY A 32 5.70 -5.35 4.72
C GLY A 32 5.18 -5.22 3.28
N ILE A 33 6.02 -5.54 2.29
CA ILE A 33 5.63 -5.53 0.86
C ILE A 33 4.50 -6.53 0.60
N LEU A 34 4.60 -7.75 1.13
CA LEU A 34 3.55 -8.75 1.01
C LEU A 34 2.24 -8.29 1.64
N GLY A 35 2.30 -7.61 2.78
CA GLY A 35 1.11 -7.01 3.41
C GLY A 35 0.40 -5.99 2.52
N PHE A 36 1.17 -5.14 1.83
CA PHE A 36 0.63 -4.23 0.82
C PHE A 36 0.02 -4.96 -0.37
N VAL A 37 0.70 -5.99 -0.89
CA VAL A 37 0.20 -6.80 -2.01
C VAL A 37 -1.11 -7.50 -1.64
N ILE A 38 -1.19 -8.11 -0.46
CA ILE A 38 -2.41 -8.78 0.02
C ILE A 38 -3.56 -7.78 0.19
N ALA A 39 -3.30 -6.63 0.83
CA ALA A 39 -4.33 -5.62 1.01
C ALA A 39 -4.88 -5.10 -0.33
N THR A 40 -3.99 -4.84 -1.29
CA THR A 40 -4.35 -4.34 -2.61
C THR A 40 -5.03 -5.40 -3.48
N MET A 41 -4.69 -6.68 -3.32
CA MET A 41 -5.47 -7.80 -3.88
C MET A 41 -6.90 -7.83 -3.33
N VAL A 42 -7.08 -7.68 -2.01
CA VAL A 42 -8.43 -7.63 -1.40
C VAL A 42 -9.23 -6.45 -1.94
N VAL A 43 -8.57 -5.30 -2.14
CA VAL A 43 -9.17 -4.10 -2.75
C VAL A 43 -9.62 -4.37 -4.18
N GLY A 44 -8.74 -4.94 -5.01
CA GLY A 44 -9.03 -5.29 -6.40
C GLY A 44 -10.17 -6.30 -6.52
N TYR A 45 -10.19 -7.31 -5.64
CA TYR A 45 -11.27 -8.28 -5.55
C TYR A 45 -12.62 -7.62 -5.21
N ARG A 46 -12.62 -6.63 -4.32
CA ARG A 46 -13.85 -5.95 -3.87
C ARG A 46 -14.31 -4.82 -4.80
N ALA A 47 -13.40 -4.18 -5.54
CA ALA A 47 -13.70 -3.04 -6.40
C ALA A 47 -14.53 -3.42 -7.64
N ASP A 48 -14.48 -4.68 -8.09
CA ASP A 48 -15.34 -5.27 -9.12
C ASP A 48 -15.68 -4.38 -10.33
N GLU A 49 -14.64 -3.96 -11.05
CA GLU A 49 -14.76 -3.19 -12.30
C GLU A 49 -13.79 -3.71 -13.38
N GLY A 50 -13.37 -4.97 -13.24
CA GLY A 50 -12.36 -5.60 -14.09
C GLY A 50 -10.93 -5.11 -13.83
N TYR A 51 -9.99 -5.59 -14.66
CA TYR A 51 -8.54 -5.46 -14.42
C TYR A 51 -8.11 -4.01 -14.22
N ILE A 52 -8.60 -3.09 -15.06
CA ILE A 52 -8.28 -1.67 -14.99
C ILE A 52 -8.84 -1.05 -13.69
N GLY A 53 -10.07 -1.41 -13.33
CA GLY A 53 -10.68 -0.97 -12.06
C GLY A 53 -9.89 -1.45 -10.85
N GLY A 54 -9.53 -2.72 -10.81
CA GLY A 54 -8.68 -3.29 -9.76
C GLY A 54 -7.33 -2.59 -9.65
N ALA A 55 -6.65 -2.39 -10.79
CA ALA A 55 -5.37 -1.69 -10.85
C ALA A 55 -5.46 -0.26 -10.30
N MET A 56 -6.49 0.51 -10.69
CA MET A 56 -6.67 1.89 -10.24
C MET A 56 -6.95 2.01 -8.75
N HIS A 57 -7.81 1.15 -8.21
CA HIS A 57 -8.09 1.17 -6.77
C HIS A 57 -6.88 0.70 -5.96
N GLY A 58 -6.20 -0.34 -6.44
CA GLY A 58 -4.98 -0.84 -5.82
C GLY A 58 -3.84 0.19 -5.85
N SER A 59 -3.64 0.89 -6.96
CA SER A 59 -2.60 1.92 -7.08
C SER A 59 -2.89 3.12 -6.20
N LEU A 60 -4.15 3.53 -6.07
CA LEU A 60 -4.58 4.57 -5.13
C LEU A 60 -4.26 4.18 -3.69
N VAL A 61 -4.57 2.94 -3.29
CA VAL A 61 -4.21 2.43 -1.95
C VAL A 61 -2.69 2.39 -1.76
N GLY A 62 -1.94 1.94 -2.77
CA GLY A 62 -0.48 1.92 -2.75
C GLY A 62 0.13 3.31 -2.58
N ALA A 63 -0.27 4.27 -3.42
CA ALA A 63 0.24 5.64 -3.39
C ALA A 63 -0.11 6.35 -2.08
N VAL A 64 -1.38 6.32 -1.68
CA VAL A 64 -1.84 6.97 -0.44
C VAL A 64 -1.21 6.28 0.78
N GLY A 65 -1.10 4.95 0.76
CA GLY A 65 -0.41 4.18 1.80
C GLY A 65 1.06 4.55 1.93
N GLY A 66 1.76 4.72 0.81
CA GLY A 66 3.15 5.20 0.79
C GLY A 66 3.28 6.63 1.35
N ILE A 67 2.36 7.54 1.00
CA ILE A 67 2.34 8.91 1.54
C ILE A 67 2.10 8.89 3.04
N VAL A 68 1.10 8.14 3.51
CA VAL A 68 0.80 8.03 4.94
C VAL A 68 1.98 7.40 5.70
N GLY A 69 2.59 6.35 5.14
CA GLY A 69 3.81 5.76 5.69
C GLY A 69 4.93 6.79 5.80
N GLY A 70 5.22 7.54 4.74
CA GLY A 70 6.22 8.61 4.76
C GLY A 70 5.94 9.70 5.80
N LEU A 71 4.67 10.08 5.97
CA LEU A 71 4.26 11.05 7.00
C LEU A 71 4.46 10.51 8.42
N ILE A 72 4.14 9.23 8.67
CA ILE A 72 4.39 8.59 9.96
C ILE A 72 5.89 8.62 10.28
N ILE A 73 6.73 8.27 9.30
CA ILE A 73 8.19 8.29 9.44
C ILE A 73 8.70 9.71 9.73
N LEU A 74 8.20 10.72 9.00
CA LEU A 74 8.55 12.13 9.27
C LEU A 74 8.19 12.55 10.70
N ILE A 75 6.99 12.19 11.17
CA ILE A 75 6.56 12.50 12.55
C ILE A 75 7.50 11.85 13.56
N LEU A 76 7.89 10.59 13.37
CA LEU A 76 8.83 9.90 14.26
C LEU A 76 10.19 10.62 14.34
N TYR A 77 10.70 11.14 13.22
CA TYR A 77 11.91 11.97 13.23
C TYR A 77 11.72 13.26 14.04
N LEU A 78 10.60 13.95 13.86
CA LEU A 78 10.33 15.24 14.52
C LEU A 78 10.17 15.11 16.05
N ILE A 79 9.72 13.95 16.55
CA ILE A 79 9.55 13.70 18.00
C ILE A 79 10.77 13.03 18.64
N GLY A 80 11.90 12.92 17.93
CA GLY A 80 13.14 12.37 18.46
C GLY A 80 13.24 10.83 18.41
N LEU A 81 12.33 10.15 17.70
CA LEU A 81 12.32 8.70 17.51
C LEU A 81 12.92 8.29 16.14
N GLY A 82 13.96 9.00 15.70
CA GLY A 82 14.57 8.81 14.37
C GLY A 82 15.16 7.41 14.14
N ASP A 83 15.67 6.75 15.17
CA ASP A 83 16.21 5.38 15.03
C ASP A 83 15.10 4.36 14.76
N ILE A 84 13.95 4.50 15.42
CA ILE A 84 12.74 3.71 15.14
C ILE A 84 12.26 3.99 13.71
N ALA A 85 12.29 5.26 13.29
CA ALA A 85 11.90 5.66 11.94
C ALA A 85 12.76 4.97 10.88
N LYS A 86 14.10 4.98 11.04
CA LYS A 86 15.04 4.28 10.14
C LYS A 86 14.82 2.78 10.09
N GLN A 87 14.50 2.16 11.23
CA GLN A 87 14.24 0.74 11.32
C GLN A 87 12.92 0.36 10.62
N LEU A 88 11.88 1.20 10.73
CA LEU A 88 10.58 0.97 10.09
C LEU A 88 10.61 1.24 8.59
N TRP A 89 11.37 2.24 8.17
CA TRP A 89 11.51 2.59 6.77
C TRP A 89 12.83 3.34 6.58
N PRO A 90 13.84 2.73 5.93
CA PRO A 90 15.16 3.33 5.75
C PRO A 90 15.16 4.36 4.60
N VAL A 91 14.17 5.26 4.59
CA VAL A 91 14.08 6.41 3.69
C VAL A 91 14.45 7.65 4.48
N THR A 92 15.51 8.30 4.03
CA THR A 92 16.12 9.46 4.69
C THR A 92 16.02 10.74 3.84
N GLY A 93 15.75 10.60 2.54
CA GLY A 93 15.59 11.71 1.62
C GLY A 93 14.19 11.84 1.00
N VAL A 94 13.85 13.06 0.57
CA VAL A 94 12.61 13.35 -0.16
C VAL A 94 12.54 12.59 -1.49
N ILE A 95 13.66 12.50 -2.22
CA ILE A 95 13.73 11.77 -3.50
C ILE A 95 13.45 10.28 -3.28
N GLU A 96 14.05 9.67 -2.26
CA GLU A 96 13.82 8.27 -1.90
C GLU A 96 12.35 8.03 -1.53
N ALA A 97 11.73 8.95 -0.78
CA ALA A 97 10.32 8.88 -0.43
C ALA A 97 9.41 8.91 -1.67
N ILE A 98 9.68 9.80 -2.62
CA ILE A 98 8.94 9.89 -3.89
C ILE A 98 9.06 8.59 -4.68
N ILE A 99 10.29 8.07 -4.84
CA ILE A 99 10.53 6.80 -5.53
C ILE A 99 9.76 5.68 -4.84
N ALA A 100 9.82 5.60 -3.51
CA ALA A 100 9.11 4.57 -2.76
C ALA A 100 7.59 4.66 -2.95
N ILE A 101 6.99 5.86 -2.88
CA ILE A 101 5.56 6.06 -3.14
C ILE A 101 5.16 5.56 -4.53
N VAL A 102 5.96 5.85 -5.56
CA VAL A 102 5.72 5.35 -6.92
C VAL A 102 5.80 3.82 -6.97
N LEU A 103 6.79 3.22 -6.33
CA LEU A 103 6.91 1.76 -6.25
C LEU A 103 5.71 1.13 -5.55
N TYR A 104 5.25 1.69 -4.43
CA TYR A 104 4.05 1.20 -3.75
C TYR A 104 2.79 1.37 -4.61
N ALA A 105 2.68 2.44 -5.38
CA ALA A 105 1.58 2.61 -6.34
C ALA A 105 1.59 1.51 -7.42
N ILE A 106 2.77 1.16 -7.96
CA ILE A 106 2.94 0.08 -8.94
C ILE A 106 2.60 -1.27 -8.32
N VAL A 107 3.15 -1.58 -7.16
CA VAL A 107 2.87 -2.81 -6.40
C VAL A 107 1.37 -2.93 -6.11
N GLY A 108 0.74 -1.83 -5.70
CA GLY A 108 -0.70 -1.77 -5.47
C GLY A 108 -1.51 -1.99 -6.75
N ALA A 109 -1.07 -1.45 -7.89
CA ALA A 109 -1.71 -1.71 -9.18
C ALA A 109 -1.66 -3.19 -9.54
N ILE A 110 -0.51 -3.84 -9.34
CA ILE A 110 -0.31 -5.26 -9.60
C ILE A 110 -1.22 -6.10 -8.69
N GLY A 111 -1.17 -5.85 -7.37
CA GLY A 111 -2.03 -6.53 -6.41
C GLY A 111 -3.51 -6.35 -6.73
N GLY A 112 -3.94 -5.13 -7.01
CA GLY A 112 -5.32 -4.82 -7.42
C GLY A 112 -5.76 -5.55 -8.70
N THR A 113 -4.86 -5.67 -9.69
CA THR A 113 -5.14 -6.43 -10.92
C THR A 113 -5.33 -7.92 -10.63
N ILE A 114 -4.45 -8.51 -9.82
CA ILE A 114 -4.53 -9.92 -9.41
C ILE A 114 -5.83 -10.18 -8.65
N GLY A 115 -6.18 -9.31 -7.69
CA GLY A 115 -7.43 -9.41 -6.94
C GLY A 115 -8.67 -9.42 -7.83
N SER A 116 -8.70 -8.52 -8.81
CA SER A 116 -9.79 -8.48 -9.79
C SER A 116 -9.81 -9.71 -10.69
N ALA A 117 -8.65 -10.24 -11.07
CA ALA A 117 -8.54 -11.48 -11.86
C ALA A 117 -9.14 -12.68 -11.11
N ILE A 118 -8.80 -12.82 -9.82
CA ILE A 118 -9.33 -13.89 -8.96
C ILE A 118 -10.85 -13.81 -8.88
N LYS A 119 -11.43 -12.62 -8.79
CA LYS A 119 -12.89 -12.46 -8.77
C LYS A 119 -13.53 -12.88 -10.09
N LYS A 120 -12.94 -12.54 -11.23
CA LYS A 120 -13.49 -12.93 -12.55
C LYS A 120 -13.49 -14.43 -12.81
N LEU A 121 -12.57 -15.16 -12.18
CA LEU A 121 -12.47 -16.62 -12.33
C LEU A 121 -13.51 -17.39 -11.50
N ARG A 122 -14.26 -16.72 -10.63
CA ARG A 122 -15.20 -17.33 -9.67
C ARG A 122 -16.61 -16.79 -9.84
#